data_AF-A0A1V1TKN7-F1
#
_entry.id   AF-A0A1V1TKN7-F1
#
_cell.length_a   1.000
_cell.length_b   1.000
_cell.length_c   1.000
_cell.angle_alpha   90.00
_cell.angle_beta   90.00
_cell.angle_gamma   90.00
#
_symmetry.space_group_name_H-M   'P 1'
#
loop_
_entity.id
_entity.type
_entity.pdbx_description
1 polymer ?
#
loop_
_entity_poly.entity_id
_entity_poly.type
_entity_poly.pdbx_seq_one_letter_code
_entity_poly.pdbx_strand_id
1 'polypeptide(L)'
;MSHLTEFSRVLAYVERLLGGEAPPIEGICQHGQFGVVRVWFPLIGIPPLKQVGEFYSDLNTEVERSQLKRERKTVYRKFISAAYLAHHAAEEHQPHWGSIYHLQSCLSYITLALRLMERSKEYDDGQPVHWSEVYREGSPQSHPPGEYWLLFKLESLLPVLRLSVRILRLVLPHCSHTWEEWEASLCRKEWLEQFILDSRMSSCRSIPRHAPRRIDVVGLSSLEVL
;
A
#
# COMPACT_ATOMS: atom_id res chain seq x y z
N MET A 1 -1.19 -15.85 6.33
CA MET A 1 -1.92 -14.70 5.74
C MET A 1 -0.88 -13.76 5.17
N SER A 2 -1.11 -13.12 4.01
CA SER A 2 -0.09 -12.24 3.44
C SER A 2 0.06 -10.95 4.23
N HIS A 3 1.28 -10.43 4.32
CA HIS A 3 1.54 -9.13 4.95
C HIS A 3 0.74 -8.01 4.26
N LEU A 4 0.48 -8.11 2.95
CA LEU A 4 -0.41 -7.18 2.24
C LEU A 4 -1.85 -7.17 2.78
N THR A 5 -2.42 -8.33 3.14
CA THR A 5 -3.78 -8.38 3.73
C THR A 5 -3.81 -7.78 5.13
N GLU A 6 -2.78 -8.03 5.93
CA GLU A 6 -2.63 -7.40 7.25
C GLU A 6 -2.45 -5.88 7.12
N PHE A 7 -1.63 -5.44 6.17
CA PHE A 7 -1.41 -4.06 5.79
C PHE A 7 -2.72 -3.35 5.39
N SER A 8 -3.48 -3.93 4.46
CA SER A 8 -4.79 -3.42 4.03
C SER A 8 -5.76 -3.29 5.21
N ARG A 9 -5.74 -4.25 6.16
CA ARG A 9 -6.60 -4.21 7.35
C ARG A 9 -6.22 -3.09 8.32
N VAL A 10 -4.93 -2.88 8.56
CA VAL A 10 -4.44 -1.79 9.43
C VAL A 10 -4.80 -0.44 8.81
N LEU A 11 -4.61 -0.26 7.51
CA LEU A 11 -5.01 0.96 6.80
C LEU A 11 -6.51 1.22 6.87
N ALA A 12 -7.33 0.20 6.62
CA ALA A 12 -8.79 0.33 6.71
C ALA A 12 -9.25 0.67 8.14
N TYR A 13 -8.57 0.13 9.16
CA TYR A 13 -8.82 0.47 10.54
C TYR A 13 -8.48 1.94 10.83
N VAL A 14 -7.30 2.40 10.39
CA VAL A 14 -6.87 3.80 10.55
C VAL A 14 -7.80 4.77 9.80
N GLU A 15 -8.26 4.40 8.60
CA GLU A 15 -9.24 5.20 7.84
C GLU A 15 -10.55 5.35 8.63
N ARG A 16 -11.11 4.24 9.15
CA ARG A 16 -12.33 4.26 9.97
C ARG A 16 -12.16 5.07 11.25
N LEU A 17 -11.00 4.95 11.89
CA LEU A 17 -10.67 5.72 13.08
C LEU A 17 -10.68 7.23 12.79
N LEU A 18 -10.00 7.67 11.72
CA LEU A 18 -9.97 9.09 11.35
C LEU A 18 -11.34 9.60 10.89
N GLY A 19 -12.19 8.72 10.34
CA GLY A 19 -13.59 8.99 10.01
C GLY A 19 -14.54 8.99 11.22
N GLY A 20 -14.07 8.66 12.43
CA GLY A 20 -14.92 8.58 13.63
C GLY A 20 -15.80 7.33 13.72
N GLU A 21 -15.56 6.33 12.87
CA GLU A 21 -16.33 5.08 12.76
C GLU A 21 -15.74 3.90 13.55
N ALA A 22 -14.59 4.10 14.20
CA ALA A 22 -13.92 3.10 15.04
C ALA A 22 -13.60 3.71 16.42
N PRO A 23 -13.64 2.90 17.49
CA PRO A 23 -13.30 3.37 18.83
C PRO A 23 -11.83 3.84 18.86
N PRO A 24 -11.53 4.91 19.61
CA PRO A 24 -10.15 5.36 19.79
C PRO A 24 -9.34 4.26 20.48
N ILE A 25 -8.14 3.97 19.99
CA ILE A 25 -7.15 3.16 20.71
C ILE A 25 -6.62 4.02 21.86
N GLU A 26 -6.35 3.41 23.02
CA GLU A 26 -5.53 4.06 24.04
C GLU A 26 -4.18 4.50 23.43
N GLY A 27 -3.92 5.80 23.40
CA GLY A 27 -2.75 6.37 22.72
C GLY A 27 -3.04 6.97 21.33
N ILE A 28 -4.27 6.86 20.81
CA ILE A 28 -4.69 7.68 19.68
C ILE A 28 -4.92 9.11 20.14
N CYS A 29 -4.03 9.95 19.64
CA CYS A 29 -3.96 11.37 19.89
C CYS A 29 -5.16 12.10 19.28
N GLN A 30 -6.12 12.49 20.12
CA GLN A 30 -7.23 13.34 19.69
C GLN A 30 -6.74 14.79 19.51
N HIS A 31 -7.03 15.36 18.35
CA HIS A 31 -6.86 16.77 17.97
C HIS A 31 -5.45 17.35 18.04
N GLY A 32 -4.82 17.54 16.86
CA GLY A 32 -3.77 18.56 16.65
C GLY A 32 -2.53 18.47 17.54
N GLN A 33 -2.36 17.38 18.27
CA GLN A 33 -1.35 17.23 19.32
C GLN A 33 -0.92 15.77 19.43
N PHE A 34 0.35 15.51 19.11
CA PHE A 34 1.06 14.32 19.56
C PHE A 34 1.56 14.58 20.99
N GLY A 35 0.64 14.70 21.94
CA GLY A 35 0.89 15.56 23.10
C GLY A 35 1.30 16.98 22.65
N VAL A 36 2.32 17.61 23.24
CA VAL A 36 2.74 18.99 22.91
C VAL A 36 3.53 19.11 21.59
N VAL A 37 3.77 18.00 20.87
CA VAL A 37 4.71 17.98 19.74
C VAL A 37 4.01 18.25 18.42
N ARG A 38 4.47 19.28 17.72
CA ARG A 38 4.01 19.63 16.38
C ARG A 38 4.54 18.62 15.34
N VAL A 39 3.68 18.14 14.45
CA VAL A 39 4.07 17.26 13.33
C VAL A 39 4.60 18.13 12.19
N TRP A 40 5.85 17.90 11.81
CA TRP A 40 6.48 18.55 10.68
C TRP A 40 6.06 17.85 9.38
N PHE A 41 5.56 18.63 8.43
CA PHE A 41 5.39 18.24 7.03
C PHE A 41 6.45 18.98 6.19
N PRO A 42 6.95 18.44 5.07
CA PRO A 42 6.56 17.19 4.37
C PRO A 42 6.93 15.91 5.11
N LEU A 43 6.22 14.82 4.78
CA LEU A 43 6.66 13.46 5.08
C LEU A 43 7.99 13.19 4.35
N ILE A 44 9.10 13.21 5.10
CA ILE A 44 10.45 13.00 4.57
C ILE A 44 10.54 11.63 3.87
N GLY A 45 11.15 11.60 2.69
CA GLY A 45 11.42 10.37 1.94
C GLY A 45 10.26 9.87 1.07
N ILE A 46 9.18 10.64 0.91
CA ILE A 46 8.20 10.39 -0.16
C ILE A 46 8.76 10.91 -1.49
N PRO A 47 8.68 10.14 -2.59
CA PRO A 47 9.08 10.62 -3.91
C PRO A 47 8.27 11.87 -4.31
N PRO A 48 8.90 12.90 -4.92
CA PRO A 48 8.19 14.07 -5.42
C PRO A 48 7.05 13.69 -6.36
N LEU A 49 5.94 14.41 -6.34
CA LEU A 49 4.76 14.08 -7.16
C LEU A 49 5.08 14.02 -8.66
N LYS A 50 5.98 14.88 -9.15
CA LYS A 50 6.46 14.83 -10.53
C LYS A 50 7.06 13.44 -10.87
N GLN A 51 7.90 12.90 -10.00
CA GLN A 51 8.53 11.59 -10.20
C GLN A 51 7.49 10.47 -10.13
N VAL A 52 6.53 10.56 -9.21
CA VAL A 52 5.42 9.60 -9.11
C VAL A 52 4.53 9.65 -10.36
N GLY A 53 4.26 10.85 -10.88
CA GLY A 53 3.50 11.07 -12.10
C GLY A 53 4.18 10.47 -13.32
N GLU A 54 5.48 10.71 -13.50
CA GLU A 54 6.29 10.10 -14.56
C GLU A 54 6.25 8.56 -14.46
N PHE A 55 6.53 8.01 -13.28
CA PHE A 55 6.48 6.56 -13.03
C PHE A 55 5.15 5.92 -13.44
N TYR A 56 4.02 6.49 -12.99
CA TYR A 56 2.71 5.94 -13.32
C TYR A 56 2.29 6.18 -14.77
N SER A 57 2.78 7.26 -15.40
CA SER A 57 2.56 7.52 -16.82
C SER A 57 3.26 6.47 -17.71
N ASP A 58 4.49 6.10 -17.35
CA ASP A 58 5.26 5.08 -18.04
C ASP A 58 4.58 3.70 -17.93
N LEU A 59 4.16 3.32 -16.72
CA LEU A 59 3.43 2.07 -16.48
C LEU A 59 2.09 2.03 -17.25
N ASN A 60 1.35 3.15 -17.27
CA ASN A 60 0.11 3.23 -18.04
C ASN A 60 0.39 3.07 -19.54
N THR A 61 1.48 3.66 -20.05
CA THR A 61 1.90 3.54 -21.44
C THR A 61 2.22 2.09 -21.81
N GLU A 62 2.90 1.34 -20.92
CA GLU A 62 3.17 -0.08 -21.11
C GLU A 62 1.88 -0.90 -21.17
N VAL A 63 0.95 -0.67 -20.24
CA VAL A 63 -0.34 -1.35 -20.20
C VAL A 63 -1.19 -1.02 -21.43
N GLU A 64 -1.17 0.22 -21.94
CA GLU A 64 -1.88 0.55 -23.17
C GLU A 64 -1.32 -0.20 -24.38
N ARG A 65 0.01 -0.34 -24.47
CA ARG A 65 0.70 -1.06 -25.56
C ARG A 65 0.51 -2.57 -25.51
N SER A 66 0.20 -3.13 -24.35
CA SER A 66 -0.09 -4.56 -24.16
C SER A 66 -1.38 -4.99 -24.88
N GLN A 67 -1.62 -6.29 -24.95
CA GLN A 67 -2.86 -6.88 -25.47
C GLN A 67 -3.77 -7.37 -24.32
N LEU A 68 -3.58 -6.84 -23.10
CA LEU A 68 -4.41 -7.18 -21.95
C LEU A 68 -5.89 -6.96 -22.25
N LYS A 69 -6.74 -7.87 -21.75
CA LYS A 69 -8.19 -7.70 -21.79
C LYS A 69 -8.61 -6.33 -21.29
N ARG A 70 -9.68 -5.78 -21.87
CA ARG A 70 -10.19 -4.43 -21.59
C ARG A 70 -10.48 -4.23 -20.10
N GLU A 71 -10.99 -5.25 -19.44
CA GLU A 71 -11.31 -5.26 -18.02
C GLU A 71 -10.05 -5.05 -17.17
N ARG A 72 -8.97 -5.78 -17.46
CA ARG A 72 -7.65 -5.66 -16.78
C ARG A 72 -7.10 -4.25 -16.92
N LYS A 73 -7.08 -3.71 -18.15
CA LYS A 73 -6.63 -2.34 -18.43
C LYS A 73 -7.48 -1.32 -17.65
N THR A 74 -8.80 -1.50 -17.63
CA THR A 74 -9.71 -0.58 -16.94
C THR A 74 -9.47 -0.55 -15.43
N VAL A 75 -9.31 -1.72 -14.80
CA VAL A 75 -9.02 -1.80 -13.36
C VAL A 75 -7.64 -1.21 -13.06
N TYR A 76 -6.64 -1.52 -13.88
CA TYR A 76 -5.28 -1.01 -13.70
C TYR A 76 -5.19 0.52 -13.83
N ARG A 77 -5.88 1.13 -14.80
CA ARG A 77 -5.98 2.60 -14.91
C ARG A 77 -6.62 3.24 -13.69
N LYS A 78 -7.69 2.64 -13.17
CA LYS A 78 -8.32 3.12 -11.93
C LYS A 78 -7.34 3.03 -10.75
N PHE A 79 -6.57 1.95 -10.67
CA PHE A 79 -5.53 1.78 -9.66
C PHE A 79 -4.48 2.89 -9.77
N ILE A 80 -3.92 3.13 -10.96
CA ILE A 80 -2.95 4.21 -11.19
C ILE A 80 -3.52 5.56 -10.78
N SER A 81 -4.75 5.85 -11.18
CA SER A 81 -5.42 7.11 -10.82
C SER A 81 -5.54 7.27 -9.31
N ALA A 82 -5.98 6.24 -8.59
CA ALA A 82 -6.06 6.28 -7.14
C ALA A 82 -4.68 6.43 -6.48
N ALA A 83 -3.68 5.69 -6.96
CA ALA A 83 -2.31 5.77 -6.45
C ALA A 83 -1.69 7.16 -6.63
N TYR A 84 -1.90 7.80 -7.79
CA TYR A 84 -1.49 9.16 -8.06
C TYR A 84 -2.22 10.16 -7.16
N LEU A 85 -3.55 10.05 -7.04
CA LEU A 85 -4.36 10.93 -6.19
C LEU A 85 -3.97 10.83 -4.71
N ALA A 86 -3.55 9.65 -4.24
CA ALA A 86 -3.00 9.49 -2.89
C ALA A 86 -1.75 10.37 -2.68
N HIS A 87 -0.80 10.33 -3.61
CA HIS A 87 0.42 11.13 -3.52
C HIS A 87 0.13 12.62 -3.69
N HIS A 88 -0.79 12.98 -4.60
CA HIS A 88 -1.23 14.35 -4.77
C HIS A 88 -1.86 14.90 -3.48
N ALA A 89 -2.78 14.14 -2.87
CA ALA A 89 -3.40 14.54 -1.60
C ALA A 89 -2.36 14.68 -0.48
N ALA A 90 -1.32 13.84 -0.48
CA ALA A 90 -0.21 13.93 0.47
C ALA A 90 0.70 15.15 0.24
N GLU A 91 0.70 15.78 -0.94
CA GLU A 91 1.51 16.96 -1.30
C GLU A 91 0.72 18.27 -1.23
N GLU A 92 -0.47 18.31 -1.84
CA GLU A 92 -1.35 19.49 -1.90
C GLU A 92 -1.84 19.94 -0.51
N HIS A 93 -1.91 19.00 0.43
CA HIS A 93 -2.35 19.23 1.81
C HIS A 93 -1.19 19.06 2.80
N GLN A 94 0.00 19.59 2.49
CA GLN A 94 1.13 19.66 3.42
C GLN A 94 1.13 21.00 4.18
N PRO A 95 0.29 21.19 5.20
CA PRO A 95 0.45 22.36 6.05
C PRO A 95 1.81 22.23 6.74
N HIS A 96 2.57 23.33 6.84
CA HIS A 96 3.84 23.34 7.58
C HIS A 96 3.64 22.85 9.03
N TRP A 97 2.41 22.97 9.55
CA TRP A 97 1.93 22.42 10.82
C TRP A 97 0.48 21.99 10.67
N GLY A 98 0.13 20.75 11.01
CA GLY A 98 -1.24 20.25 10.86
C GLY A 98 -1.55 19.05 11.76
N SER A 99 -2.74 18.47 11.57
CA SER A 99 -3.19 17.26 12.26
C SER A 99 -3.24 16.06 11.30
N ILE A 100 -3.21 14.84 11.85
CA ILE A 100 -3.34 13.59 11.09
C ILE A 100 -4.63 13.51 10.24
N TYR A 101 -5.66 14.28 10.58
CA TYR A 101 -6.91 14.36 9.80
C TYR A 101 -6.72 14.94 8.39
N HIS A 102 -5.66 15.74 8.16
CA HIS A 102 -5.32 16.23 6.82
C HIS A 102 -4.94 15.10 5.86
N LEU A 103 -4.60 13.91 6.39
CA LEU A 103 -4.24 12.74 5.60
C LEU A 103 -5.45 11.87 5.25
N GLN A 104 -6.68 12.25 5.64
CA GLN A 104 -7.88 11.44 5.40
C GLN A 104 -8.09 11.14 3.91
N SER A 105 -8.05 12.17 3.05
CA SER A 105 -8.19 11.98 1.60
C SER A 105 -7.07 11.10 1.03
N CYS A 106 -5.84 11.28 1.51
CA CYS A 106 -4.70 10.44 1.12
C CYS A 106 -4.95 8.96 1.47
N LEU A 107 -5.39 8.68 2.70
CA LEU A 107 -5.72 7.34 3.15
C LEU A 107 -6.86 6.70 2.36
N SER A 108 -7.91 7.44 2.04
CA SER A 108 -9.01 6.92 1.22
C SER A 108 -8.56 6.54 -0.19
N TYR A 109 -7.68 7.33 -0.81
CA TYR A 109 -7.10 6.97 -2.11
C TYR A 109 -6.15 5.77 -2.04
N ILE A 110 -5.37 5.63 -0.96
CA ILE A 110 -4.54 4.44 -0.70
C ILE A 110 -5.43 3.20 -0.57
N THR A 111 -6.46 3.25 0.27
CA THR A 111 -7.39 2.13 0.47
C THR A 111 -8.06 1.75 -0.85
N LEU A 112 -8.48 2.73 -1.64
CA LEU A 112 -9.05 2.50 -2.97
C LEU A 112 -8.05 1.80 -3.91
N ALA A 113 -6.80 2.27 -3.95
CA ALA A 113 -5.76 1.68 -4.78
C ALA A 113 -5.50 0.20 -4.41
N LEU A 114 -5.39 -0.10 -3.11
CA LEU A 114 -5.21 -1.48 -2.64
C LEU A 114 -6.40 -2.38 -2.99
N ARG A 115 -7.63 -1.90 -2.76
CA ARG A 115 -8.87 -2.63 -3.12
C ARG A 115 -8.96 -2.92 -4.62
N LEU A 116 -8.55 -1.97 -5.46
CA LEU A 116 -8.53 -2.16 -6.91
C LEU A 116 -7.53 -3.25 -7.31
N MET A 117 -6.37 -3.31 -6.63
CA MET A 117 -5.36 -4.34 -6.89
C MET A 117 -5.80 -5.72 -6.39
N GLU A 118 -6.48 -5.79 -5.24
CA GLU A 118 -7.12 -7.01 -4.73
C GLU A 118 -8.18 -7.54 -5.71
N ARG A 119 -9.10 -6.68 -6.17
CA ARG A 119 -10.09 -7.04 -7.19
C ARG A 119 -9.47 -7.47 -8.51
N SER A 120 -8.37 -6.82 -8.92
CA SER A 120 -7.62 -7.25 -10.10
C SER A 120 -7.09 -8.66 -9.91
N LYS A 121 -6.55 -8.99 -8.73
CA LYS A 121 -6.08 -10.35 -8.45
C LYS A 121 -7.21 -11.38 -8.50
N GLU A 122 -8.35 -11.10 -7.88
CA GLU A 122 -9.52 -11.99 -7.90
C GLU A 122 -10.00 -12.28 -9.33
N TYR A 123 -10.04 -11.24 -10.18
CA TYR A 123 -10.34 -11.40 -11.59
C TYR A 123 -9.32 -12.31 -12.28
N ASP A 124 -8.03 -12.14 -11.99
CA ASP A 124 -6.95 -12.91 -12.59
C ASP A 124 -6.99 -14.39 -12.20
N ASP A 125 -7.36 -14.69 -10.95
CA ASP A 125 -7.52 -16.05 -10.45
C ASP A 125 -8.67 -16.78 -11.19
N GLY A 126 -9.73 -16.06 -11.58
CA GLY A 126 -10.85 -16.60 -12.38
C GLY A 126 -10.66 -16.53 -13.90
N GLN A 127 -9.73 -15.71 -14.38
CA GLN A 127 -9.43 -15.48 -15.79
C GLN A 127 -7.92 -15.41 -16.01
N PRO A 128 -7.19 -16.54 -16.01
CA PRO A 128 -5.74 -16.56 -16.07
C PRO A 128 -5.17 -15.72 -17.22
N VAL A 129 -4.02 -15.07 -16.97
CA VAL A 129 -3.32 -14.26 -17.97
C VAL A 129 -2.69 -15.16 -19.02
N HIS A 130 -2.91 -14.86 -20.29
CA HIS A 130 -2.24 -15.54 -21.39
C HIS A 130 -1.06 -14.74 -21.95
N TRP A 131 -0.08 -15.43 -22.54
CA TRP A 131 1.07 -14.80 -23.20
C TRP A 131 0.68 -13.81 -24.30
N SER A 132 -0.41 -14.11 -25.02
CA SER A 132 -0.97 -13.23 -26.04
C SER A 132 -1.45 -11.89 -25.50
N GLU A 133 -1.60 -11.73 -24.18
CA GLU A 133 -2.04 -10.50 -23.53
C GLU A 133 -0.87 -9.61 -23.09
N VAL A 134 0.25 -10.19 -22.64
CA VAL A 134 1.31 -9.46 -21.89
C VAL A 134 2.49 -9.02 -22.76
N TYR A 135 2.73 -9.68 -23.88
CA TYR A 135 3.90 -9.40 -24.74
C TYR A 135 3.55 -9.20 -26.21
N ARG A 136 4.39 -8.41 -26.90
CA ARG A 136 4.48 -8.47 -28.37
C ARG A 136 5.33 -9.69 -28.76
N GLU A 137 5.01 -10.33 -29.87
CA GLU A 137 5.79 -11.44 -30.42
C GLU A 137 7.29 -11.11 -30.45
N GLY A 138 8.13 -11.97 -29.82
CA GLY A 138 9.60 -11.89 -29.90
C GLY A 138 10.37 -11.58 -28.61
N SER A 139 9.71 -11.35 -27.48
CA SER A 139 10.37 -11.13 -26.18
C SER A 139 10.79 -12.45 -25.48
N PRO A 140 11.98 -12.51 -24.85
CA PRO A 140 12.42 -13.71 -24.13
C PRO A 140 11.49 -14.03 -22.95
N GLN A 141 10.97 -15.26 -22.94
CA GLN A 141 9.94 -15.74 -21.99
C GLN A 141 10.59 -16.32 -20.73
N SER A 142 11.07 -15.47 -19.82
CA SER A 142 11.74 -15.94 -18.59
C SER A 142 10.77 -16.38 -17.48
N HIS A 143 9.53 -15.90 -17.46
CA HIS A 143 8.54 -16.17 -16.41
C HIS A 143 7.16 -16.46 -17.00
N PRO A 144 6.31 -17.31 -16.39
CA PRO A 144 4.91 -17.46 -16.77
C PRO A 144 4.18 -16.11 -16.88
N PRO A 145 3.20 -15.95 -17.79
CA PRO A 145 2.60 -14.65 -18.09
C PRO A 145 1.80 -14.09 -16.91
N GLY A 146 1.17 -14.97 -16.11
CA GLY A 146 0.51 -14.60 -14.86
C GLY A 146 1.48 -14.15 -13.77
N GLU A 147 2.67 -14.76 -13.70
CA GLU A 147 3.71 -14.37 -12.76
C GLU A 147 4.32 -13.03 -13.14
N TYR A 148 4.64 -12.83 -14.42
CA TYR A 148 5.09 -11.54 -14.93
C TYR A 148 4.08 -10.41 -14.66
N TRP A 149 2.81 -10.64 -14.97
CA TRP A 149 1.74 -9.66 -14.71
C TRP A 149 1.56 -9.39 -13.20
N LEU A 150 1.72 -10.41 -12.37
CA LEU A 150 1.70 -10.23 -10.92
C LEU A 150 2.88 -9.38 -10.45
N LEU A 151 4.11 -9.66 -10.90
CA LEU A 151 5.29 -8.88 -10.55
C LEU A 151 5.14 -7.42 -10.98
N PHE A 152 4.69 -7.17 -12.22
CA PHE A 152 4.39 -5.84 -12.73
C PHE A 152 3.42 -5.06 -11.82
N LYS A 153 2.31 -5.70 -11.42
CA LYS A 153 1.35 -5.10 -10.48
C LYS A 153 1.98 -4.84 -9.10
N LEU A 154 2.76 -5.77 -8.58
CA LEU A 154 3.39 -5.60 -7.27
C LEU A 154 4.41 -4.46 -7.30
N GLU A 155 5.25 -4.35 -8.33
CA GLU A 155 6.17 -3.21 -8.49
C GLU A 155 5.42 -1.88 -8.55
N SER A 156 4.29 -1.83 -9.25
CA SER A 156 3.47 -0.62 -9.31
C SER A 156 2.85 -0.19 -7.97
N LEU A 157 2.73 -1.11 -7.00
CA LEU A 157 2.26 -0.81 -5.64
C LEU A 157 3.32 -0.14 -4.75
N LEU A 158 4.61 -0.27 -5.07
CA LEU A 158 5.69 0.14 -4.18
C LEU A 158 5.58 1.60 -3.68
N PRO A 159 5.28 2.61 -4.53
CA PRO A 159 5.11 3.99 -4.05
C PRO A 159 3.96 4.11 -3.03
N VAL A 160 2.82 3.46 -3.30
CA VAL A 160 1.65 3.45 -2.41
C VAL A 160 1.97 2.79 -1.07
N LEU A 161 2.69 1.66 -1.08
CA LEU A 161 3.08 0.97 0.14
C LEU A 161 4.03 1.82 0.99
N ARG A 162 5.00 2.48 0.38
CA ARG A 162 5.91 3.39 1.10
C ARG A 162 5.17 4.58 1.70
N LEU A 163 4.30 5.24 0.92
CA LEU A 163 3.44 6.33 1.40
C LEU A 163 2.59 5.89 2.60
N SER A 164 2.00 4.70 2.51
CA SER A 164 1.18 4.11 3.57
C SER A 164 1.97 3.91 4.87
N VAL A 165 3.18 3.32 4.82
CA VAL A 165 4.04 3.16 6.01
C VAL A 165 4.35 4.50 6.66
N ARG A 166 4.60 5.54 5.86
CA ARG A 166 4.85 6.90 6.37
C ARG A 166 3.66 7.45 7.13
N ILE A 167 2.46 7.30 6.60
CA ILE A 167 1.23 7.74 7.25
C ILE A 167 0.95 6.94 8.52
N LEU A 168 1.11 5.61 8.47
CA LEU A 168 0.93 4.75 9.65
C LEU A 168 1.90 5.12 10.78
N ARG A 169 3.14 5.47 10.46
CA ARG A 169 4.12 5.97 11.44
C ARG A 169 3.67 7.26 12.11
N LEU A 170 2.96 8.13 11.40
CA LEU A 170 2.36 9.33 11.98
C LEU A 170 1.13 9.02 12.82
N VAL A 171 0.25 8.10 12.40
CA VAL A 171 -1.00 7.83 13.12
C VAL A 171 -0.77 6.94 14.35
N LEU A 172 0.19 6.01 14.29
CA LEU A 172 0.44 4.97 15.28
C LEU A 172 1.92 4.97 15.72
N PRO A 173 2.40 6.02 16.39
CA PRO A 173 3.82 6.17 16.74
C PRO A 173 4.36 5.09 17.68
N HIS A 174 3.49 4.55 18.53
CA HIS A 174 3.85 3.56 19.53
C HIS A 174 4.32 2.24 18.89
N CYS A 175 4.02 2.05 17.61
CA CYS A 175 4.48 0.93 16.79
C CYS A 175 5.69 1.30 15.90
N SER A 176 6.50 2.31 16.29
CA SER A 176 7.62 2.83 15.48
C SER A 176 8.57 1.76 14.95
N HIS A 177 8.97 0.82 15.81
CA HIS A 177 9.83 -0.32 15.46
C HIS A 177 9.27 -1.11 14.27
N THR A 178 7.96 -1.34 14.26
CA THR A 178 7.31 -2.10 13.21
C THR A 178 7.27 -1.35 11.88
N TRP A 179 7.04 -0.04 11.92
CA TRP A 179 7.06 0.78 10.70
C TRP A 179 8.46 0.88 10.12
N GLU A 180 9.50 0.90 10.97
CA GLU A 180 10.90 0.87 10.56
C GLU A 180 11.26 -0.46 9.88
N GLU A 181 10.79 -1.60 10.40
CA GLU A 181 10.96 -2.90 9.76
C GLU A 181 10.29 -2.95 8.38
N TRP A 182 9.06 -2.46 8.27
CA TRP A 182 8.31 -2.44 7.01
C TRP A 182 8.95 -1.53 5.97
N GLU A 183 9.37 -0.35 6.39
CA GLU A 183 10.14 0.57 5.55
C GLU A 183 11.45 -0.05 5.07
N ALA A 184 12.22 -0.67 5.97
CA ALA A 184 13.47 -1.34 5.62
C ALA A 184 13.23 -2.46 4.61
N SER A 185 12.15 -3.24 4.77
CA SER A 185 11.74 -4.27 3.81
C SER A 185 11.43 -3.68 2.43
N LEU A 186 10.62 -2.62 2.37
CA LEU A 186 10.25 -1.93 1.12
C LEU A 186 11.43 -1.20 0.44
N CYS A 187 12.56 -1.00 1.12
CA CYS A 187 13.75 -0.36 0.58
C CYS A 187 14.76 -1.34 -0.03
N ARG A 188 14.60 -2.65 0.20
CA ARG A 188 15.48 -3.70 -0.34
C ARG A 188 15.06 -4.10 -1.75
N LYS A 189 15.99 -4.67 -2.52
CA LYS A 189 15.68 -5.16 -3.88
C LYS A 189 14.76 -6.38 -3.84
N GLU A 190 14.83 -7.13 -2.75
CA GLU A 190 14.09 -8.36 -2.48
C GLU A 190 12.75 -8.08 -1.77
N TRP A 191 12.25 -6.83 -1.79
CA TRP A 191 11.04 -6.46 -1.06
C TRP A 191 9.82 -7.30 -1.47
N LEU A 192 9.74 -7.72 -2.74
CA LEU A 192 8.67 -8.59 -3.23
C LEU A 192 8.67 -9.95 -2.49
N GLU A 193 9.85 -10.51 -2.28
CA GLU A 193 10.03 -11.76 -1.53
C GLU A 193 9.72 -11.55 -0.05
N GLN A 194 10.29 -10.51 0.57
CA GLN A 194 10.21 -10.27 2.02
C GLN A 194 8.86 -9.69 2.48
N PHE A 195 8.20 -8.89 1.64
CA PHE A 195 6.98 -8.16 1.98
C PHE A 195 5.72 -8.84 1.43
N ILE A 196 5.80 -9.60 0.33
CA ILE A 196 4.62 -10.22 -0.30
C ILE A 196 4.65 -11.74 -0.23
N LEU A 197 5.77 -12.39 -0.61
CA LEU A 197 5.81 -13.83 -0.86
C LEU A 197 6.23 -14.69 0.35
N ASP A 198 7.02 -14.17 1.29
CA ASP A 198 7.49 -14.91 2.48
C ASP A 198 6.40 -15.22 3.52
N SER A 199 5.17 -14.78 3.26
CA SER A 199 4.01 -15.06 4.11
C SER A 199 3.44 -16.48 4.02
N ARG A 200 3.96 -17.34 3.12
CA ARG A 200 3.48 -18.73 2.97
C ARG A 200 4.55 -19.82 2.80
N MET A 201 5.83 -19.52 2.53
CA MET A 201 6.82 -20.57 2.17
C MET A 201 8.15 -20.55 2.94
N SER A 202 8.38 -19.64 3.89
CA SER A 202 9.57 -19.68 4.74
C SER A 202 9.42 -20.74 5.84
N SER A 203 9.71 -21.98 5.45
CA SER A 203 10.04 -23.07 6.36
C SER A 203 11.19 -22.63 7.27
N CYS A 204 10.96 -22.71 8.58
CA CYS A 204 11.97 -22.78 9.65
C CYS A 204 13.32 -22.07 9.39
N ARG A 205 13.34 -20.74 9.41
CA ARG A 205 14.37 -19.93 10.10
C ARG A 205 13.91 -18.47 10.10
N SER A 206 13.40 -18.07 11.26
CA SER A 206 12.94 -16.72 11.64
C SER A 206 11.93 -16.05 10.70
N ILE A 207 10.65 -16.43 10.87
CA ILE A 207 9.55 -15.47 10.73
C ILE A 207 9.93 -14.23 11.58
N PRO A 208 9.92 -12.99 11.03
CA PRO A 208 10.09 -11.80 11.86
C PRO A 208 8.97 -11.80 12.90
N ARG A 209 9.35 -11.89 14.18
CA ARG A 209 8.40 -12.01 15.31
C ARG A 209 7.53 -10.76 15.53
N HIS A 210 7.64 -9.72 14.69
CA HIS A 210 7.25 -8.34 15.03
C HIS A 210 6.47 -7.55 13.97
N ALA A 211 5.94 -8.20 12.91
CA ALA A 211 4.86 -7.55 12.14
C ALA A 211 3.70 -7.21 13.10
N PRO A 212 3.10 -6.01 13.01
CA PRO A 212 2.14 -5.55 13.99
C PRO A 212 0.91 -6.40 13.77
N ARG A 213 0.70 -7.36 14.67
CA ARG A 213 -0.51 -8.15 14.62
C ARG A 213 -1.66 -7.19 14.88
N ARG A 214 -2.82 -7.43 14.27
CA ARG A 214 -4.05 -6.64 14.56
C ARG A 214 -4.29 -6.46 16.07
N ILE A 215 -3.87 -7.42 16.88
CA ILE A 215 -3.93 -7.40 18.35
C ILE A 215 -2.97 -6.37 18.99
N ASP A 216 -1.83 -6.10 18.36
CA ASP A 216 -0.81 -5.14 18.80
C ASP A 216 -1.25 -3.70 18.49
N VAL A 217 -2.14 -3.53 17.48
CA VAL A 217 -2.69 -2.24 17.07
C VAL A 217 -4.03 -1.95 17.75
N VAL A 218 -4.92 -2.93 17.87
CA VAL A 218 -6.33 -2.72 18.29
C VAL A 218 -6.62 -3.28 19.70
N GLY A 219 -5.68 -4.01 20.31
CA GLY A 219 -5.85 -4.68 21.61
C GLY A 219 -6.73 -5.93 21.55
N LEU A 220 -6.56 -6.84 22.53
CA LEU A 220 -7.33 -8.08 22.68
C LEU A 220 -8.84 -7.84 22.83
N SER A 221 -9.21 -6.78 23.56
CA SER A 221 -10.59 -6.45 23.96
C SER A 221 -11.48 -6.00 22.79
N SER A 222 -10.88 -5.62 21.66
CA SER A 222 -11.59 -5.12 20.47
C SER A 222 -11.83 -6.19 19.41
N LEU A 223 -11.34 -7.41 19.62
CA LEU A 223 -11.48 -8.55 18.70
C LEU A 223 -12.79 -9.32 18.89
N GLU A 224 -13.52 -9.08 19.98
CA GLU A 224 -14.75 -9.84 20.34
C GLU A 224 -16.05 -9.26 19.74
N VAL A 225 -15.98 -8.15 18.98
CA VAL A 225 -17.17 -7.45 18.45
C VAL A 225 -17.23 -7.41 16.91
N LEU A 226 -16.54 -8.31 16.20
CA LEU A 226 -16.64 -8.44 14.73
C LEU A 226 -16.84 -9.88 14.28
#